data_AF-A0A4U0H1E8-F1
#
_entry.id   AF-A0A4U0H1E8-F1
#
_cell.length_a   1.000
_cell.length_b   1.000
_cell.length_c   1.000
_cell.angle_alpha   90.00
_cell.angle_beta   90.00
_cell.angle_gamma   90.00
#
_symmetry.space_group_name_H-M   'P 1'
#
loop_
_entity.id
_entity.type
_entity.pdbx_description
1 polymer ?
#
loop_
_entity_poly.entity_id
_entity_poly.type
_entity_poly.pdbx_seq_one_letter_code
_entity_poly.pdbx_strand_id
1 'polypeptide(L)'
;MVNFLFPRIQETISLSKFVKAVKLGFHTNENFGNEHIKLTYVIKGNDSYNGLDYNDQREMFRGASHYIFTLSTYSDTNYGNFREKLLRILEFKHIYQSIATYITFQLEGALMPNTAIKIQEIDLWPEGIYAEKYLSNPNYREDKRNVRDAYRADVRQWSHLRNLAQETKKQVAEQCDQMCITDLEINKLFDIDLHRLRGLLVQYKIPIKISRKKIIDKIEIHAQALVRAIKTELDSDDFYGQRYPLYKLVQYMYNTYLSGEKTDLIEDQKSNFLRDFKIQPGDILQLSDNRLVTVVSVNITERNEIEIEYSILKVNLELSVRTRKISCKNVTHVLKEKEFLEFKNYSSTARMSILTKWMAKRKQKFIWTPFTPNLLSAI
;
A
#
# COMPACT_ATOMS: atom_id res chain seq x y z
N MET A 1 -29.22 29.92 -14.71
CA MET A 1 -28.01 30.35 -13.97
C MET A 1 -27.92 31.89 -13.87
N VAL A 2 -28.10 32.64 -14.96
CA VAL A 2 -28.14 34.12 -14.96
C VAL A 2 -29.12 34.68 -13.93
N ASN A 3 -30.37 34.20 -13.94
CA ASN A 3 -31.43 34.62 -13.00
C ASN A 3 -31.19 34.22 -11.54
N PHE A 4 -30.15 33.42 -11.26
CA PHE A 4 -29.75 33.04 -9.90
C PHE A 4 -28.61 33.93 -9.40
N LEU A 5 -27.57 34.13 -10.23
CA LEU A 5 -26.33 34.78 -9.82
C LEU A 5 -26.39 36.31 -9.88
N PHE A 6 -26.92 36.87 -10.96
CA PHE A 6 -26.88 38.31 -11.19
C PHE A 6 -27.68 39.10 -10.15
N PRO A 7 -28.94 38.73 -9.83
CA PRO A 7 -29.70 39.42 -8.79
C PRO A 7 -29.02 39.35 -7.43
N ARG A 8 -28.38 38.22 -7.11
CA ARG A 8 -27.69 38.02 -5.84
C ARG A 8 -26.44 38.86 -5.72
N ILE A 9 -25.65 38.98 -6.78
CA ILE A 9 -24.47 39.86 -6.81
C ILE A 9 -24.93 41.30 -6.59
N GLN A 10 -25.95 41.75 -7.32
CA GLN A 10 -26.52 43.10 -7.16
C GLN A 10 -27.01 43.35 -5.75
N GLU A 11 -27.78 42.42 -5.18
CA GLU A 11 -28.27 42.52 -3.79
C GLU A 11 -27.12 42.54 -2.77
N THR A 12 -26.07 41.72 -2.98
CA THR A 12 -24.85 41.72 -2.15
C THR A 12 -24.15 43.07 -2.18
N ILE A 13 -24.09 43.72 -3.34
CA ILE A 13 -23.49 45.05 -3.53
C ILE A 13 -24.36 46.13 -2.88
N SER A 14 -25.66 46.14 -3.15
CA SER A 14 -26.60 47.12 -2.59
C SER A 14 -26.66 47.07 -1.06
N LEU A 15 -26.46 45.88 -0.47
CA LEU A 15 -26.47 45.65 0.97
C LEU A 15 -25.06 45.44 1.55
N SER A 16 -24.01 45.94 0.87
CA SER A 16 -22.60 45.70 1.25
C SER A 16 -22.28 46.05 2.70
N LYS A 17 -22.95 47.06 3.28
CA LYS A 17 -22.83 47.45 4.69
C LYS A 17 -23.18 46.35 5.70
N PHE A 18 -23.89 45.32 5.28
CA PHE A 18 -24.29 44.18 6.10
C PHE A 18 -23.47 42.92 5.83
N VAL A 19 -22.54 42.94 4.88
CA VAL A 19 -21.82 41.75 4.39
C VAL A 19 -20.46 41.60 5.07
N LYS A 20 -20.27 40.49 5.78
CA LYS A 20 -18.98 40.08 6.36
C LYS A 20 -18.16 39.22 5.41
N ALA A 21 -18.82 38.28 4.72
CA ALA A 21 -18.14 37.38 3.81
C ALA A 21 -19.09 36.85 2.73
N VAL A 22 -18.53 36.56 1.56
CA VAL A 22 -19.21 35.89 0.45
C VAL A 22 -18.48 34.59 0.16
N LYS A 23 -19.24 33.51 -0.03
CA LYS A 23 -18.71 32.20 -0.40
C LYS A 23 -19.36 31.70 -1.68
N LEU A 24 -18.54 31.33 -2.66
CA LEU A 24 -18.96 30.57 -3.84
C LEU A 24 -18.36 29.17 -3.76
N GLY A 25 -19.18 28.15 -3.96
CA GLY A 25 -18.71 26.77 -3.99
C GLY A 25 -19.67 25.84 -4.72
N PHE A 26 -19.26 24.61 -4.92
CA PHE A 26 -20.05 23.60 -5.62
C PHE A 26 -19.80 22.21 -5.05
N HIS A 27 -20.78 21.33 -5.23
CA HIS A 27 -20.63 19.92 -4.92
C HIS A 27 -21.50 19.06 -5.85
N THR A 28 -21.03 17.85 -6.12
CA THR A 28 -21.74 16.82 -6.89
C THR A 28 -22.71 16.06 -5.98
N ASN A 29 -23.95 15.89 -6.45
CA ASN A 29 -25.00 15.14 -5.76
C ASN A 29 -25.71 14.20 -6.74
N GLU A 30 -26.24 13.10 -6.21
CA GLU A 30 -27.08 12.17 -6.95
C GLU A 30 -28.40 12.00 -6.19
N ASN A 31 -29.53 12.12 -6.90
CA ASN A 31 -30.85 11.89 -6.31
C ASN A 31 -31.77 11.18 -7.31
N PHE A 32 -32.36 10.06 -6.91
CA PHE A 32 -33.22 9.22 -7.76
C PHE A 32 -32.58 8.90 -9.15
N GLY A 33 -31.26 8.69 -9.18
CA GLY A 33 -30.47 8.44 -10.39
C GLY A 33 -30.26 9.65 -11.32
N ASN A 34 -30.65 10.86 -10.89
CA ASN A 34 -30.24 12.11 -11.54
C ASN A 34 -28.98 12.65 -10.87
N GLU A 35 -27.91 12.76 -11.66
CA GLU A 35 -26.66 13.36 -11.20
C GLU A 35 -26.66 14.85 -11.53
N HIS A 36 -26.28 15.69 -10.56
CA HIS A 36 -26.24 17.14 -10.71
C HIS A 36 -25.11 17.77 -9.91
N ILE A 37 -24.73 18.98 -10.30
CA ILE A 37 -23.82 19.83 -9.56
C ILE A 37 -24.64 20.95 -8.93
N LYS A 38 -24.58 21.06 -7.61
CA LYS A 38 -25.21 22.14 -6.86
C LYS A 38 -24.19 23.27 -6.71
N LEU A 39 -24.42 24.37 -7.40
CA LEU A 39 -23.69 25.62 -7.24
C LEU A 39 -24.29 26.39 -6.06
N THR A 40 -23.46 26.85 -5.14
CA THR A 40 -23.88 27.56 -3.92
C THR A 40 -23.24 28.95 -3.87
N TYR A 41 -24.06 29.94 -3.52
CA TYR A 41 -23.62 31.29 -3.23
C TYR A 41 -24.14 31.63 -1.82
N VAL A 42 -23.25 31.91 -0.88
CA VAL A 42 -23.61 32.11 0.52
C VAL A 42 -23.04 33.42 1.02
N ILE A 43 -23.91 34.24 1.61
CA ILE A 43 -23.55 35.51 2.23
C ILE A 43 -23.56 35.30 3.74
N LYS A 44 -22.53 35.82 4.43
CA LYS A 44 -22.49 35.89 5.89
C LYS A 44 -22.64 37.34 6.31
N GLY A 45 -23.61 37.59 7.18
CA GLY A 45 -23.83 38.90 7.80
C GLY A 45 -22.70 39.32 8.74
N ASN A 46 -22.48 40.62 8.87
CA ASN A 46 -21.64 41.22 9.90
C ASN A 46 -22.44 41.53 11.17
N ASP A 47 -21.82 42.20 12.15
CA ASP A 47 -22.47 42.51 13.42
C ASP A 47 -23.65 43.48 13.24
N SER A 48 -23.58 44.38 12.24
CA SER A 48 -24.69 45.25 11.86
C SER A 48 -25.88 44.47 11.29
N TYR A 49 -25.65 43.38 10.57
CA TYR A 49 -26.72 42.48 10.12
C TYR A 49 -27.33 41.71 11.29
N ASN A 50 -26.49 41.20 12.19
CA ASN A 50 -26.95 40.43 13.34
C ASN A 50 -27.74 41.27 14.35
N GLY A 51 -27.52 42.59 14.37
CA GLY A 51 -28.27 43.55 15.17
C GLY A 51 -29.63 43.96 14.58
N LEU A 52 -29.98 43.50 13.38
CA LEU A 52 -31.31 43.74 12.79
C LEU A 52 -32.35 42.80 13.39
N ASP A 53 -33.62 43.22 13.39
CA ASP A 53 -34.74 42.36 13.75
C ASP A 53 -34.86 41.17 12.80
N TYR A 54 -35.41 40.06 13.30
CA TYR A 54 -35.51 38.80 12.56
C TYR A 54 -36.24 38.94 11.21
N ASN A 55 -37.27 39.80 11.14
CA ASN A 55 -38.01 40.04 9.91
C ASN A 55 -37.15 40.75 8.87
N ASP A 56 -36.37 41.77 9.27
CA ASP A 56 -35.47 42.50 8.37
C ASP A 56 -34.35 41.59 7.86
N GLN A 57 -33.82 40.71 8.73
CA GLN A 57 -32.85 39.70 8.30
C GLN A 57 -33.42 38.73 7.25
N ARG A 58 -34.70 38.35 7.37
CA ARG A 58 -35.40 37.49 6.38
C ARG A 58 -35.79 38.21 5.09
N GLU A 59 -35.95 39.52 5.14
CA GLU A 59 -36.24 40.37 3.98
C GLU A 59 -34.99 40.58 3.11
N MET A 60 -33.80 40.49 3.71
CA MET A 60 -32.52 40.59 3.01
C MET A 60 -32.05 39.24 2.43
N PHE A 61 -31.41 39.27 1.27
CA PHE A 61 -30.77 38.12 0.63
C PHE A 61 -31.74 36.99 0.21
N ARG A 62 -32.93 37.37 -0.27
CA ARG A 62 -34.07 36.46 -0.54
C ARG A 62 -33.93 35.52 -1.72
N GLY A 63 -32.93 35.71 -2.58
CA GLY A 63 -32.72 34.83 -3.72
C GLY A 63 -32.46 33.37 -3.30
N ALA A 64 -32.76 32.41 -4.18
CA ALA A 64 -32.43 31.00 -3.94
C ALA A 64 -30.94 30.83 -3.60
N SER A 65 -30.60 30.02 -2.59
CA SER A 65 -29.20 29.85 -2.12
C SER A 65 -28.31 29.06 -3.07
N HIS A 66 -28.92 28.38 -4.03
CA HIS A 66 -28.24 27.45 -4.91
C HIS A 66 -28.89 27.37 -6.29
N TYR A 67 -28.08 26.94 -7.26
CA TYR A 67 -28.49 26.59 -8.61
C TYR A 67 -28.13 25.13 -8.89
N ILE A 68 -29.02 24.40 -9.54
CA ILE A 68 -28.83 23.00 -9.91
C ILE A 68 -28.42 22.93 -11.37
N PHE A 69 -27.22 22.40 -11.64
CA PHE A 69 -26.73 22.10 -12.98
C PHE A 69 -26.82 20.59 -13.23
N THR A 70 -27.74 20.16 -14.08
CA THR A 70 -27.94 18.73 -14.38
C THR A 70 -26.78 18.17 -15.19
N LEU A 71 -26.20 17.06 -14.73
CA LEU A 71 -25.14 16.32 -15.43
C LEU A 71 -25.69 15.18 -16.26
N SER A 72 -26.61 14.39 -15.69
CA SER A 72 -27.28 13.29 -16.38
C SER A 72 -28.59 12.97 -15.69
N THR A 73 -29.54 12.45 -16.45
CA THR A 73 -30.83 12.00 -15.93
C THR A 73 -30.92 10.48 -15.86
N TYR A 74 -31.91 9.96 -15.14
CA TYR A 74 -32.16 8.52 -15.04
C TYR A 74 -32.29 7.84 -16.42
N SER A 75 -32.91 8.50 -17.41
CA SER A 75 -32.99 8.00 -18.79
C SER A 75 -31.61 7.86 -19.47
N ASP A 76 -30.63 8.67 -19.10
CA ASP A 76 -29.27 8.63 -19.67
C ASP A 76 -28.39 7.52 -19.08
N THR A 77 -28.75 7.04 -17.87
CA THR A 77 -27.95 6.02 -17.16
C THR A 77 -28.05 4.62 -17.77
N ASN A 78 -29.10 4.34 -18.56
CA ASN A 78 -29.37 3.01 -19.10
C ASN A 78 -28.66 2.67 -20.43
N TYR A 79 -28.33 3.64 -21.31
CA TYR A 79 -27.83 3.30 -22.66
C TYR A 79 -26.74 4.24 -23.25
N GLY A 80 -25.76 4.65 -22.45
CA GLY A 80 -24.42 4.92 -23.02
C GLY A 80 -24.04 6.38 -23.26
N ASN A 81 -24.54 7.32 -22.45
CA ASN A 81 -24.19 8.73 -22.56
C ASN A 81 -23.07 9.21 -21.62
N PHE A 82 -22.17 8.30 -21.20
CA PHE A 82 -21.07 8.64 -20.30
C PHE A 82 -20.16 9.75 -20.87
N ARG A 83 -19.95 9.77 -22.19
CA ARG A 83 -19.21 10.83 -22.88
C ARG A 83 -19.88 12.20 -22.73
N GLU A 84 -21.19 12.29 -22.90
CA GLU A 84 -21.93 13.56 -22.71
C GLU A 84 -21.87 14.02 -21.27
N LYS A 85 -21.98 13.10 -20.30
CA LYS A 85 -21.75 13.45 -18.88
C LYS A 85 -20.37 14.08 -18.67
N LEU A 86 -19.30 13.51 -19.25
CA LEU A 86 -17.95 14.10 -19.15
C LEU A 86 -17.91 15.49 -19.82
N LEU A 87 -18.55 15.67 -20.97
CA LEU A 87 -18.65 16.98 -21.63
C LEU A 87 -19.40 18.00 -20.77
N ARG A 88 -20.51 17.61 -20.15
CA ARG A 88 -21.29 18.45 -19.22
C ARG A 88 -20.49 18.85 -17.98
N ILE A 89 -19.63 17.96 -17.48
CA ILE A 89 -18.69 18.29 -16.38
C ILE A 89 -17.70 19.38 -16.83
N LEU A 90 -17.13 19.28 -18.03
CA LEU A 90 -16.22 20.31 -18.56
C LEU A 90 -16.93 21.63 -18.87
N GLU A 91 -18.15 21.55 -19.39
CA GLU A 91 -19.01 22.72 -19.59
C GLU A 91 -19.22 23.47 -18.26
N PHE A 92 -19.62 22.74 -17.20
CA PHE A 92 -19.74 23.33 -15.87
C PHE A 92 -18.42 23.93 -15.39
N LYS A 93 -17.29 23.25 -15.61
CA LYS A 93 -15.97 23.75 -15.21
C LYS A 93 -15.68 25.12 -15.80
N HIS A 94 -15.86 25.29 -17.11
CA HIS A 94 -15.65 26.56 -17.78
C HIS A 94 -16.65 27.63 -17.34
N ILE A 95 -17.94 27.28 -17.24
CA ILE A 95 -18.98 28.19 -16.75
C ILE A 95 -18.64 28.69 -15.34
N TYR A 96 -18.24 27.80 -14.43
CA TYR A 96 -17.87 28.15 -13.06
C TYR A 96 -16.63 29.03 -13.00
N GLN A 97 -15.61 28.77 -13.83
CA GLN A 97 -14.42 29.63 -13.93
C GLN A 97 -14.83 31.06 -14.34
N SER A 98 -15.64 31.21 -15.39
CA SER A 98 -16.12 32.53 -15.82
C SER A 98 -16.95 33.24 -14.74
N ILE A 99 -17.80 32.50 -14.03
CA ILE A 99 -18.61 33.03 -12.93
C ILE A 99 -17.74 33.45 -11.75
N ALA A 100 -16.78 32.63 -11.36
CA ALA A 100 -15.84 32.95 -10.28
C ALA A 100 -15.10 34.25 -10.59
N THR A 101 -14.51 34.37 -11.79
CA THR A 101 -13.81 35.59 -12.22
C THR A 101 -14.74 36.81 -12.23
N TYR A 102 -15.95 36.67 -12.77
CA TYR A 102 -16.92 37.75 -12.80
C TYR A 102 -17.33 38.21 -11.39
N ILE A 103 -17.62 37.27 -10.49
CA ILE A 103 -17.99 37.59 -9.09
C ILE A 103 -16.84 38.28 -8.38
N THR A 104 -15.62 37.74 -8.48
CA THR A 104 -14.43 38.35 -7.88
C THR A 104 -14.32 39.81 -8.32
N PHE A 105 -14.37 40.05 -9.63
CA PHE A 105 -14.25 41.40 -10.18
C PHE A 105 -15.37 42.34 -9.70
N GLN A 106 -16.62 41.91 -9.73
CA GLN A 106 -17.76 42.74 -9.31
C GLN A 106 -17.74 43.05 -7.81
N LEU A 107 -17.33 42.09 -6.98
CA LEU A 107 -17.38 42.24 -5.53
C LEU A 107 -16.14 42.94 -4.97
N GLU A 108 -14.95 42.71 -5.50
CA GLU A 108 -13.71 43.38 -5.04
C GLU A 108 -13.80 44.90 -5.19
N GLY A 109 -14.45 45.39 -6.25
CA GLY A 109 -14.65 46.82 -6.47
C GLY A 109 -15.80 47.44 -5.66
N ALA A 110 -16.70 46.64 -5.10
CA ALA A 110 -17.98 47.10 -4.56
C ALA A 110 -18.19 46.82 -3.06
N LEU A 111 -17.43 45.87 -2.49
CA LEU A 111 -17.49 45.53 -1.07
C LEU A 111 -16.42 46.29 -0.27
N MET A 112 -16.59 46.33 1.06
CA MET A 112 -15.60 46.95 1.92
C MET A 112 -14.28 46.16 1.89
N PRO A 113 -13.11 46.82 2.07
CA PRO A 113 -11.80 46.16 1.99
C PRO A 113 -11.61 44.97 2.96
N ASN A 114 -12.39 44.91 4.04
CA ASN A 114 -12.36 43.85 5.04
C ASN A 114 -13.35 42.70 4.77
N THR A 115 -14.16 42.78 3.71
CA THR A 115 -15.13 41.74 3.38
C THR A 115 -14.43 40.54 2.74
N ALA A 116 -14.56 39.35 3.35
CA ALA A 116 -13.87 38.16 2.87
C ALA A 116 -14.62 37.50 1.69
N ILE A 117 -14.00 37.45 0.52
CA ILE A 117 -14.50 36.71 -0.65
C ILE A 117 -13.79 35.35 -0.71
N LYS A 118 -14.52 34.25 -0.55
CA LYS A 118 -13.98 32.88 -0.57
C LYS A 118 -14.60 32.08 -1.71
N ILE A 119 -13.82 31.86 -2.76
CA ILE A 119 -14.25 31.07 -3.91
C ILE A 119 -13.54 29.72 -3.86
N GLN A 120 -14.32 28.64 -3.94
CA GLN A 120 -13.78 27.29 -4.06
C GLN A 120 -13.05 27.15 -5.40
N GLU A 121 -11.77 26.76 -5.35
CA GLU A 121 -10.97 26.48 -6.55
C GLU A 121 -11.53 25.28 -7.31
N ILE A 122 -11.71 25.44 -8.62
CA ILE A 122 -12.18 24.35 -9.50
C ILE A 122 -11.04 23.63 -10.22
N ASP A 123 -9.83 24.19 -10.22
CA ASP A 123 -8.68 23.64 -10.94
C ASP A 123 -8.14 22.33 -10.35
N LEU A 124 -8.50 22.04 -9.10
CA LEU A 124 -8.19 20.81 -8.37
C LEU A 124 -9.41 19.90 -8.19
N TRP A 125 -10.52 20.18 -8.89
CA TRP A 125 -11.72 19.36 -8.82
C TRP A 125 -11.51 18.02 -9.57
N PRO A 126 -11.55 16.87 -8.88
CA PRO A 126 -11.17 15.58 -9.48
C PRO A 126 -12.03 15.20 -10.68
N GLU A 127 -13.35 15.38 -10.60
CA GLU A 127 -14.27 15.06 -11.69
C GLU A 127 -13.94 15.84 -12.96
N GLY A 128 -13.65 17.14 -12.84
CA GLY A 128 -13.22 17.98 -13.95
C GLY A 128 -11.89 17.54 -14.55
N ILE A 129 -10.90 17.27 -13.70
CA ILE A 129 -9.56 16.83 -14.12
C ILE A 129 -9.62 15.49 -14.87
N TYR A 130 -10.32 14.50 -14.32
CA TYR A 130 -10.40 13.18 -14.96
C TYR A 130 -11.32 13.21 -16.18
N ALA A 131 -12.35 14.06 -16.24
CA ALA A 131 -13.12 14.24 -17.46
C ALA A 131 -12.24 14.72 -18.62
N GLU A 132 -11.31 15.66 -18.40
CA GLU A 132 -10.32 16.09 -19.40
C GLU A 132 -9.42 14.92 -19.83
N LYS A 133 -8.87 14.17 -18.87
CA LYS A 133 -8.00 13.00 -19.15
C LYS A 133 -8.69 11.97 -20.05
N TYR A 134 -9.92 11.59 -19.72
CA TYR A 134 -10.62 10.54 -20.44
C TYR A 134 -11.17 11.01 -21.80
N LEU A 135 -11.61 12.26 -21.93
CA LEU A 135 -12.06 12.81 -23.20
C LEU A 135 -10.93 13.10 -24.20
N SER A 136 -9.73 13.43 -23.69
CA SER A 136 -8.54 13.65 -24.52
C SER A 136 -7.88 12.35 -25.00
N ASN A 137 -8.28 11.18 -24.46
CA ASN A 137 -7.74 9.89 -24.89
C ASN A 137 -8.41 9.43 -26.21
N PRO A 138 -7.64 9.28 -27.31
CA PRO A 138 -8.19 8.85 -28.61
C PRO A 138 -8.79 7.43 -28.58
N ASN A 139 -8.32 6.58 -27.67
CA ASN A 139 -8.76 5.17 -27.54
C ASN A 139 -10.07 5.01 -26.74
N TYR A 140 -10.70 6.11 -26.30
CA TYR A 140 -11.96 6.11 -25.56
C TYR A 140 -13.12 5.39 -26.29
N ARG A 141 -13.01 5.16 -27.60
CA ARG A 141 -14.10 4.61 -28.42
C ARG A 141 -14.31 3.11 -28.28
N GLU A 142 -13.32 2.35 -27.80
CA GLU A 142 -13.30 0.88 -27.94
C GLU A 142 -13.94 0.11 -26.77
N ASP A 143 -14.07 0.69 -25.57
CA ASP A 143 -14.70 0.02 -24.43
C ASP A 143 -15.35 0.98 -23.41
N LYS A 144 -16.65 1.26 -23.61
CA LYS A 144 -17.38 2.26 -22.81
C LYS A 144 -17.61 1.88 -21.34
N ARG A 145 -17.70 0.58 -21.01
CA ARG A 145 -17.99 0.13 -19.63
C ARG A 145 -16.75 0.20 -18.76
N ASN A 146 -15.64 -0.36 -19.23
CA ASN A 146 -14.38 -0.36 -18.49
C ASN A 146 -13.85 1.06 -18.23
N VAL A 147 -14.05 1.98 -19.19
CA VAL A 147 -13.66 3.39 -19.04
C VAL A 147 -14.49 4.12 -17.98
N ARG A 148 -15.80 3.84 -17.86
CA ARG A 148 -16.67 4.45 -16.85
C ARG A 148 -16.25 4.05 -15.45
N ASP A 149 -15.96 2.77 -15.25
CA ASP A 149 -15.58 2.24 -13.95
C ASP A 149 -14.18 2.72 -13.54
N ALA A 150 -13.23 2.76 -14.49
CA ALA A 150 -11.91 3.33 -14.27
C ALA A 150 -11.98 4.83 -13.88
N TYR A 151 -12.80 5.63 -14.57
CA TYR A 151 -13.03 7.03 -14.20
C TYR A 151 -13.59 7.17 -12.79
N ARG A 152 -14.61 6.38 -12.43
CA ARG A 152 -15.24 6.43 -11.11
C ARG A 152 -14.25 6.05 -10.01
N ALA A 153 -13.44 5.02 -10.25
CA ALA A 153 -12.36 4.59 -9.36
C ALA A 153 -11.34 5.70 -9.15
N ASP A 154 -10.81 6.29 -10.22
CA ASP A 154 -9.84 7.38 -10.19
C ASP A 154 -10.35 8.59 -9.39
N VAL A 155 -11.58 9.04 -9.66
CA VAL A 155 -12.20 10.18 -8.96
C VAL A 155 -12.36 9.89 -7.46
N ARG A 156 -12.89 8.72 -7.11
CA ARG A 156 -13.14 8.35 -5.70
C ARG A 156 -11.85 8.24 -4.89
N GLN A 157 -10.78 7.72 -5.48
CA GLN A 157 -9.51 7.52 -4.77
C GLN A 157 -8.64 8.77 -4.74
N TRP A 158 -8.90 9.77 -5.58
CA TRP A 158 -8.01 10.93 -5.75
C TRP A 158 -7.74 11.67 -4.43
N SER A 159 -8.78 12.02 -3.68
CA SER A 159 -8.63 12.78 -2.42
C SER A 159 -7.91 11.96 -1.36
N HIS A 160 -8.26 10.68 -1.22
CA HIS A 160 -7.63 9.77 -0.27
C HIS A 160 -6.14 9.58 -0.53
N LEU A 161 -5.75 9.36 -1.79
CA LEU A 161 -4.35 9.23 -2.17
C LEU A 161 -3.57 10.55 -2.01
N ARG A 162 -4.20 11.69 -2.31
CA ARG A 162 -3.57 13.02 -2.09
C ARG A 162 -3.36 13.32 -0.62
N ASN A 163 -4.34 13.01 0.22
CA ASN A 163 -4.23 13.16 1.66
C ASN A 163 -3.12 12.26 2.20
N LEU A 164 -3.09 11.00 1.78
CA LEU A 164 -2.02 10.07 2.15
C LEU A 164 -0.63 10.59 1.73
N ALA A 165 -0.48 11.10 0.50
CA ALA A 165 0.78 11.66 0.03
C ALA A 165 1.21 12.94 0.80
N GLN A 166 0.25 13.71 1.32
CA GLN A 166 0.54 14.85 2.20
C GLN A 166 0.92 14.40 3.61
N GLU A 167 0.17 13.45 4.18
CA GLU A 167 0.41 12.89 5.52
C GLU A 167 1.79 12.23 5.60
N THR A 168 2.21 11.52 4.55
CA THR A 168 3.48 10.78 4.51
C THR A 168 4.64 11.58 3.92
N LYS A 169 4.43 12.86 3.56
CA LYS A 169 5.42 13.71 2.89
C LYS A 169 6.76 13.79 3.62
N LYS A 170 6.74 13.85 4.96
CA LYS A 170 7.96 13.93 5.77
C LYS A 170 8.76 12.62 5.71
N GLN A 171 8.09 11.48 5.87
CA GLN A 171 8.70 10.16 5.76
C GLN A 171 9.29 9.94 4.37
N VAL A 172 8.56 10.34 3.32
CA VAL A 172 9.04 10.28 1.92
C VAL A 172 10.31 11.11 1.73
N ALA A 173 10.41 12.29 2.36
CA ALA A 173 11.60 13.14 2.25
C ALA A 173 12.81 12.53 2.98
N GLU A 174 12.59 11.84 4.10
CA GLU A 174 13.64 11.19 4.89
C GLU A 174 14.08 9.83 4.31
N GLN A 175 13.18 9.11 3.62
CA GLN A 175 13.36 7.73 3.16
C GLN A 175 13.22 7.60 1.64
N CYS A 176 13.66 8.60 0.89
CA CYS A 176 13.48 8.67 -0.57
C CYS A 176 14.06 7.44 -1.29
N ASP A 177 15.20 6.93 -0.84
CA ASP A 177 15.87 5.76 -1.44
C ASP A 177 15.08 4.45 -1.28
N GLN A 178 14.04 4.42 -0.44
CA GLN A 178 13.16 3.27 -0.24
C GLN A 178 11.88 3.34 -1.10
N MET A 179 11.70 4.43 -1.86
CA MET A 179 10.60 4.61 -2.83
C MET A 179 10.96 3.96 -4.18
N CYS A 180 10.90 2.64 -4.25
CA CYS A 180 11.57 1.92 -5.33
C CYS A 180 10.64 1.32 -6.40
N ILE A 181 9.34 1.20 -6.14
CA ILE A 181 8.39 0.61 -7.10
C ILE A 181 7.23 1.55 -7.40
N THR A 182 6.62 1.38 -8.56
CA THR A 182 5.52 2.22 -9.04
C THR A 182 4.25 1.41 -9.20
N ASP A 183 3.09 2.05 -9.00
CA ASP A 183 1.79 1.40 -9.19
C ASP A 183 1.62 0.84 -10.62
N LEU A 184 2.06 1.60 -11.62
CA LEU A 184 2.07 1.15 -13.03
C LEU A 184 2.97 -0.05 -13.28
N GLU A 185 4.14 -0.10 -12.64
CA GLU A 185 5.06 -1.25 -12.75
C GLU A 185 4.44 -2.50 -12.12
N ILE A 186 3.82 -2.36 -10.94
CA ILE A 186 3.12 -3.46 -10.27
C ILE A 186 2.00 -4.01 -11.17
N ASN A 187 1.17 -3.11 -11.71
CA ASN A 187 0.10 -3.51 -12.62
C ASN A 187 0.65 -4.25 -13.85
N LYS A 188 1.70 -3.71 -14.49
CA LYS A 188 2.28 -4.31 -15.69
C LYS A 188 2.93 -5.67 -15.46
N LEU A 189 3.62 -5.87 -14.34
CA LEU A 189 4.37 -7.10 -14.06
C LEU A 189 3.52 -8.20 -13.43
N PHE A 190 2.49 -7.84 -12.65
CA PHE A 190 1.73 -8.79 -11.83
C PHE A 190 0.23 -8.80 -12.12
N ASP A 191 -0.25 -7.96 -13.05
CA ASP A 191 -1.66 -7.81 -13.41
C ASP A 191 -2.56 -7.50 -12.20
N ILE A 192 -2.01 -6.77 -11.23
CA ILE A 192 -2.76 -6.30 -10.07
C ILE A 192 -3.51 -5.03 -10.46
N ASP A 193 -4.84 -5.06 -10.32
CA ASP A 193 -5.72 -3.93 -10.58
C ASP A 193 -5.28 -2.68 -9.78
N LEU A 194 -5.13 -1.55 -10.48
CA LEU A 194 -4.64 -0.31 -9.89
C LEU A 194 -5.57 0.23 -8.80
N HIS A 195 -6.89 0.09 -8.97
CA HIS A 195 -7.85 0.54 -7.97
C HIS A 195 -7.69 -0.27 -6.68
N ARG A 196 -7.56 -1.59 -6.76
CA ARG A 196 -7.28 -2.43 -5.59
C ARG A 196 -5.94 -2.10 -4.93
N LEU A 197 -4.87 -2.01 -5.72
CA LEU A 197 -3.54 -1.66 -5.19
C LEU A 197 -3.58 -0.32 -4.45
N ARG A 198 -4.16 0.71 -5.06
CA ARG A 198 -4.30 2.04 -4.45
C ARG A 198 -5.19 2.03 -3.20
N GLY A 199 -6.22 1.19 -3.17
CA GLY A 199 -7.03 0.94 -1.98
C GLY A 199 -6.19 0.41 -0.82
N LEU A 200 -5.32 -0.58 -1.09
CA LEU A 200 -4.37 -1.12 -0.12
C LEU A 200 -3.39 -0.04 0.37
N LEU A 201 -2.87 0.82 -0.52
CA LEU A 201 -2.02 1.95 -0.12
C LEU A 201 -2.71 2.85 0.91
N VAL A 202 -3.98 3.19 0.68
CA VAL A 202 -4.78 4.02 1.58
C VAL A 202 -5.10 3.32 2.90
N GLN A 203 -5.56 2.07 2.84
CA GLN A 203 -5.95 1.26 4.01
C GLN A 203 -4.80 1.10 5.01
N TYR A 204 -3.60 0.78 4.50
CA TYR A 204 -2.41 0.54 5.32
C TYR A 204 -1.54 1.79 5.53
N LYS A 205 -1.99 2.96 5.06
CA LYS A 205 -1.26 4.22 5.11
C LYS A 205 0.19 4.11 4.62
N ILE A 206 0.37 3.41 3.51
CA ILE A 206 1.71 3.19 2.93
C ILE A 206 2.27 4.52 2.44
N PRO A 207 3.52 4.88 2.77
CA PRO A 207 4.13 6.11 2.28
C PRO A 207 4.21 6.12 0.76
N ILE A 208 3.73 7.20 0.15
CA ILE A 208 3.67 7.35 -1.30
C ILE A 208 4.07 8.75 -1.75
N LYS A 209 4.52 8.83 -3.01
CA LYS A 209 4.79 10.09 -3.70
C LYS A 209 4.06 10.11 -5.05
N ILE A 210 3.35 11.21 -5.30
CA ILE A 210 2.57 11.40 -6.53
C ILE A 210 3.29 12.42 -7.42
N SER A 211 3.61 12.04 -8.65
CA SER A 211 4.53 12.79 -9.53
C SER A 211 3.93 14.07 -10.13
N ARG A 212 2.60 14.22 -10.15
CA ARG A 212 1.88 15.38 -10.72
C ARG A 212 0.89 15.97 -9.72
N LYS A 213 0.56 17.26 -9.83
CA LYS A 213 -0.36 17.96 -8.90
C LYS A 213 -1.85 17.76 -9.22
N LYS A 214 -2.23 17.64 -10.50
CA LYS A 214 -3.63 17.54 -10.94
C LYS A 214 -4.08 16.07 -11.05
N ILE A 215 -3.45 15.28 -11.91
CA ILE A 215 -3.80 13.87 -12.12
C ILE A 215 -2.87 12.96 -11.31
N ILE A 216 -3.38 11.80 -10.88
CA ILE A 216 -2.56 10.69 -10.38
C ILE A 216 -2.23 9.78 -11.57
N ASP A 217 -1.12 10.07 -12.25
CA ASP A 217 -0.65 9.25 -13.38
C ASP A 217 0.31 8.15 -12.93
N LYS A 218 1.11 8.42 -11.90
CA LYS A 218 2.10 7.51 -11.34
C LYS A 218 2.19 7.74 -9.84
N ILE A 219 2.28 6.65 -9.10
CA ILE A 219 2.55 6.64 -7.66
C ILE A 219 3.86 5.90 -7.43
N GLU A 220 4.82 6.57 -6.79
CA GLU A 220 6.02 5.95 -6.22
C GLU A 220 5.67 5.45 -4.82
N ILE A 221 5.96 4.19 -4.54
CA ILE A 221 5.50 3.47 -3.36
C ILE A 221 6.70 3.01 -2.54
N HIS A 222 6.61 3.20 -1.23
CA HIS A 222 7.63 2.73 -0.29
C HIS A 222 7.67 1.19 -0.26
N ALA A 223 8.81 0.63 -0.65
CA ALA A 223 8.97 -0.81 -0.88
C ALA A 223 8.71 -1.66 0.37
N GLN A 224 9.40 -1.35 1.47
CA GLN A 224 9.31 -2.12 2.71
C GLN A 224 7.91 -2.05 3.34
N ALA A 225 7.32 -0.86 3.42
CA ALA A 225 5.96 -0.67 3.94
C ALA A 225 4.92 -1.44 3.12
N LEU A 226 5.07 -1.47 1.78
CA LEU A 226 4.21 -2.27 0.91
C LEU A 226 4.34 -3.77 1.18
N VAL A 227 5.57 -4.30 1.33
CA VAL A 227 5.77 -5.71 1.65
C VAL A 227 5.11 -6.09 2.97
N ARG A 228 5.26 -5.26 4.01
CA ARG A 228 4.62 -5.49 5.32
C ARG A 228 3.09 -5.55 5.19
N ALA A 229 2.49 -4.58 4.50
CA ALA A 229 1.05 -4.55 4.29
C ALA A 229 0.55 -5.78 3.51
N ILE A 230 1.26 -6.18 2.45
CA ILE A 230 0.90 -7.37 1.67
C ILE A 230 1.00 -8.64 2.53
N LYS A 231 2.03 -8.78 3.38
CA LYS A 231 2.13 -9.92 4.30
C LYS A 231 0.92 -9.99 5.24
N THR A 232 0.56 -8.86 5.86
CA THR A 232 -0.65 -8.77 6.70
C THR A 232 -1.91 -9.19 5.95
N GLU A 233 -2.03 -8.81 4.67
CA GLU A 233 -3.21 -9.13 3.87
C GLU A 233 -3.22 -10.57 3.33
N LEU A 234 -2.05 -11.20 3.18
CA LEU A 234 -1.94 -12.62 2.86
C LEU A 234 -2.32 -13.52 4.04
N ASP A 235 -2.10 -13.05 5.26
CA ASP A 235 -2.45 -13.75 6.49
C ASP A 235 -3.95 -13.64 6.85
N SER A 236 -4.72 -12.79 6.16
CA SER A 236 -6.16 -12.66 6.40
C SER A 236 -6.98 -13.76 5.68
N ASP A 237 -7.95 -14.34 6.39
CA ASP A 237 -8.79 -15.44 5.89
C ASP A 237 -9.74 -15.03 4.76
N ASP A 238 -9.99 -13.72 4.60
CA ASP A 238 -10.98 -13.17 3.66
C ASP A 238 -10.45 -13.02 2.22
N PHE A 239 -9.17 -13.28 1.96
CA PHE A 239 -8.53 -12.95 0.67
C PHE A 239 -8.48 -14.13 -0.33
N TYR A 240 -9.63 -14.58 -0.83
CA TYR A 240 -9.72 -15.57 -1.91
C TYR A 240 -9.63 -14.91 -3.29
N GLY A 241 -8.50 -15.11 -4.01
CA GLY A 241 -8.40 -14.83 -5.45
C GLY A 241 -7.16 -14.07 -5.94
N GLN A 242 -6.37 -13.43 -5.07
CA GLN A 242 -5.17 -12.67 -5.46
C GLN A 242 -3.89 -13.00 -4.68
N ARG A 243 -3.90 -14.07 -3.87
CA ARG A 243 -2.71 -14.46 -3.07
C ARG A 243 -1.47 -14.71 -3.93
N TYR A 244 -1.63 -15.28 -5.12
CA TYR A 244 -0.50 -15.67 -5.97
C TYR A 244 0.22 -14.47 -6.64
N PRO A 245 -0.47 -13.49 -7.26
CA PRO A 245 0.17 -12.26 -7.71
C PRO A 245 0.88 -11.49 -6.59
N LEU A 246 0.26 -11.39 -5.42
CA LEU A 246 0.83 -10.70 -4.25
C LEU A 246 2.09 -11.40 -3.72
N TYR A 247 2.10 -12.74 -3.70
CA TYR A 247 3.29 -13.52 -3.37
C TYR A 247 4.47 -13.20 -4.29
N LYS A 248 4.22 -13.22 -5.61
CA LYS A 248 5.24 -12.90 -6.62
C LYS A 248 5.75 -11.48 -6.46
N LEU A 249 4.86 -10.52 -6.16
CA LEU A 249 5.25 -9.15 -5.88
C LEU A 249 6.20 -9.09 -4.68
N VAL A 250 5.88 -9.74 -3.54
CA VAL A 250 6.78 -9.77 -2.38
C VAL A 250 8.16 -10.35 -2.73
N GLN A 251 8.21 -11.46 -3.49
CA GLN A 251 9.48 -12.03 -3.93
C GLN A 251 10.27 -11.06 -4.83
N TYR A 252 9.60 -10.41 -5.78
CA TYR A 252 10.22 -9.42 -6.66
C TYR A 252 10.77 -8.24 -5.87
N MET A 253 10.03 -7.75 -4.88
CA MET A 253 10.45 -6.65 -4.02
C MET A 253 11.74 -6.97 -3.25
N TYR A 254 11.81 -8.17 -2.65
CA TYR A 254 13.02 -8.63 -1.96
C TYR A 254 14.22 -8.85 -2.88
N ASN A 255 13.98 -9.30 -4.11
CA ASN A 255 15.05 -9.53 -5.07
C ASN A 255 15.60 -8.23 -5.68
N THR A 256 14.74 -7.22 -5.84
CA THR A 256 15.06 -6.02 -6.64
C THR A 256 15.38 -4.80 -5.78
N TYR A 257 14.67 -4.62 -4.66
CA TYR A 257 14.71 -3.38 -3.89
C TYR A 257 15.09 -3.55 -2.42
N LEU A 258 14.88 -4.74 -1.85
CA LEU A 258 15.10 -5.02 -0.42
C LEU A 258 16.13 -6.15 -0.25
N SER A 259 17.22 -6.15 -1.02
CA SER A 259 18.24 -7.20 -0.99
C SER A 259 18.98 -7.31 0.34
N GLY A 260 19.21 -6.18 1.02
CA GLY A 260 19.77 -6.14 2.37
C GLY A 260 18.84 -6.81 3.37
N GLU A 261 17.58 -6.34 3.47
CA GLU A 261 16.56 -6.92 4.36
C GLU A 261 16.29 -8.41 4.06
N LYS A 262 16.36 -8.81 2.79
CA LYS A 262 16.28 -10.23 2.38
C LYS A 262 17.41 -11.05 3.01
N THR A 263 18.63 -10.51 3.01
CA THR A 263 19.81 -11.19 3.56
C THR A 263 19.65 -11.34 5.07
N ASP A 264 19.30 -10.26 5.76
CA ASP A 264 19.07 -10.26 7.21
C ASP A 264 17.98 -11.26 7.62
N LEU A 265 16.83 -11.23 6.92
CA LEU A 265 15.72 -12.17 7.15
C LEU A 265 16.16 -13.63 6.96
N ILE A 266 16.97 -13.93 5.95
CA ILE A 266 17.46 -15.29 5.70
C ILE A 266 18.43 -15.72 6.79
N GLU A 267 19.33 -14.84 7.24
CA GLU A 267 20.28 -15.16 8.32
C GLU A 267 19.58 -15.39 9.67
N ASP A 268 18.54 -14.60 9.98
CA ASP A 268 17.70 -14.82 11.15
C ASP A 268 16.97 -16.17 11.08
N GLN A 269 16.41 -16.51 9.91
CA GLN A 269 15.76 -17.81 9.70
C GLN A 269 16.75 -18.97 9.78
N LYS A 270 17.97 -18.83 9.25
CA LYS A 270 19.04 -19.82 9.36
C LYS A 270 19.40 -20.06 10.82
N SER A 271 19.59 -18.99 11.58
CA SER A 271 19.94 -19.05 13.00
C SER A 271 18.85 -19.74 13.82
N ASN A 272 17.59 -19.37 13.60
CA ASN A 272 16.44 -20.01 14.25
C ASN A 272 16.31 -21.50 13.86
N PHE A 273 16.48 -21.83 12.58
CA PHE A 273 16.43 -23.21 12.11
C PHE A 273 17.53 -24.07 12.73
N LEU A 274 18.75 -23.54 12.85
CA LEU A 274 19.89 -24.25 13.45
C LEU A 274 19.72 -24.50 14.95
N ARG A 275 19.10 -23.56 15.69
CA ARG A 275 18.79 -23.72 17.13
C ARG A 275 17.96 -24.98 17.38
N ASP A 276 16.96 -25.21 16.54
CA ASP A 276 16.01 -26.31 16.71
C ASP A 276 16.38 -27.54 15.83
N PHE A 277 17.56 -27.51 15.19
CA PHE A 277 18.00 -28.56 14.28
C PHE A 277 18.33 -29.86 15.02
N LYS A 278 18.01 -31.00 14.40
CA LYS A 278 18.14 -32.33 15.02
C LYS A 278 19.59 -32.70 15.35
N ILE A 279 20.58 -32.18 14.65
CA ILE A 279 22.00 -32.45 14.90
C ILE A 279 22.62 -31.24 15.58
N GLN A 280 23.29 -31.46 16.70
CA GLN A 280 23.94 -30.40 17.47
C GLN A 280 25.45 -30.69 17.63
N PRO A 281 26.28 -29.66 17.90
CA PRO A 281 27.67 -29.85 18.28
C PRO A 281 27.81 -30.88 19.41
N GLY A 282 28.83 -31.75 19.34
CA GLY A 282 29.05 -32.83 20.29
C GLY A 282 28.31 -34.15 19.98
N ASP A 283 27.28 -34.13 19.13
CA ASP A 283 26.59 -35.36 18.72
C ASP A 283 27.53 -36.30 17.94
N ILE A 284 27.27 -37.60 18.00
CA ILE A 284 27.97 -38.62 17.20
C ILE A 284 27.13 -39.00 16.00
N LEU A 285 27.71 -38.89 14.81
CA LEU A 285 27.05 -39.23 13.55
C LEU A 285 27.61 -40.52 12.97
N GLN A 286 26.71 -41.32 12.40
CA GLN A 286 27.09 -42.41 11.50
C GLN A 286 26.88 -41.97 10.06
N LEU A 287 27.98 -41.94 9.29
CA LEU A 287 27.95 -41.59 7.88
C LEU A 287 27.49 -42.76 7.00
N SER A 288 27.15 -42.48 5.74
CA SER A 288 26.76 -43.49 4.75
C SER A 288 27.81 -44.58 4.52
N ASP A 289 29.09 -44.27 4.73
CA ASP A 289 30.21 -45.21 4.66
C ASP A 289 30.52 -45.89 6.01
N ASN A 290 29.60 -45.80 6.97
CA ASN A 290 29.68 -46.34 8.33
C ASN A 290 30.74 -45.72 9.24
N ARG A 291 31.45 -44.66 8.83
CA ARG A 291 32.36 -43.96 9.73
C ARG A 291 31.58 -43.26 10.84
N LEU A 292 32.14 -43.31 12.05
CA LEU A 292 31.65 -42.59 13.21
C LEU A 292 32.45 -41.30 13.41
N VAL A 293 31.74 -40.20 13.53
CA VAL A 293 32.32 -38.86 13.61
C VAL A 293 31.62 -38.05 14.68
N THR A 294 32.33 -37.09 15.27
CA THR A 294 31.79 -36.16 16.26
C THR A 294 31.56 -34.81 15.61
N VAL A 295 30.38 -34.24 15.80
CA VAL A 295 30.03 -32.92 15.28
C VAL A 295 30.82 -31.85 16.00
N VAL A 296 31.47 -30.99 15.21
CA VAL A 296 32.17 -29.80 15.70
C VAL A 296 31.27 -28.58 15.53
N SER A 297 30.70 -28.40 14.34
CA SER A 297 29.77 -27.31 14.05
C SER A 297 28.76 -27.72 12.98
N VAL A 298 27.60 -27.04 12.96
CA VAL A 298 26.58 -27.18 11.91
C VAL A 298 26.27 -25.80 11.37
N ASN A 299 26.40 -25.63 10.06
CA ASN A 299 26.21 -24.34 9.40
C ASN A 299 25.30 -24.49 8.17
N ILE A 300 24.68 -23.39 7.76
CA ILE A 300 23.94 -23.31 6.49
C ILE A 300 24.76 -22.45 5.52
N THR A 301 25.07 -23.02 4.36
CA THR A 301 25.86 -22.35 3.31
C THR A 301 25.07 -21.24 2.61
N GLU A 302 25.75 -20.44 1.78
CA GLU A 302 25.11 -19.41 0.93
C GLU A 302 24.06 -19.99 -0.03
N ARG A 303 24.19 -21.27 -0.40
CA ARG A 303 23.23 -22.00 -1.23
C ARG A 303 22.08 -22.61 -0.41
N ASN A 304 21.95 -22.26 0.86
CA ASN A 304 20.95 -22.80 1.79
C ASN A 304 21.08 -24.31 2.03
N GLU A 305 22.26 -24.88 1.82
CA GLU A 305 22.55 -26.28 2.12
C GLU A 305 23.15 -26.42 3.52
N ILE A 306 22.73 -27.44 4.27
CA ILE A 306 23.24 -27.75 5.62
C ILE A 306 24.57 -28.51 5.48
N GLU A 307 25.63 -27.89 6.01
CA GLU A 307 26.98 -28.44 6.09
C GLU A 307 27.32 -28.76 7.54
N ILE A 308 27.88 -29.95 7.76
CA ILE A 308 28.33 -30.42 9.07
C ILE A 308 29.83 -30.50 9.05
N GLU A 309 30.47 -29.76 9.95
CA GLU A 309 31.88 -29.92 10.27
C GLU A 309 32.03 -30.97 11.37
N TYR A 310 32.92 -31.93 11.16
CA TYR A 310 33.14 -33.03 12.10
C TYR A 310 34.63 -33.37 12.29
N SER A 311 34.92 -33.99 13.42
CA SER A 311 36.17 -34.70 13.69
C SER A 311 35.95 -36.20 13.64
N ILE A 312 36.88 -36.93 13.03
CA ILE A 312 36.82 -38.40 13.04
C ILE A 312 37.04 -38.90 14.47
N LEU A 313 36.18 -39.81 14.91
CA LEU A 313 36.34 -40.49 16.19
C LEU A 313 37.33 -41.66 16.01
N LYS A 314 38.45 -41.64 16.74
CA LYS A 314 39.49 -42.66 16.66
C LYS A 314 39.07 -43.95 17.36
N VAL A 315 39.85 -45.03 17.18
CA VAL A 315 39.58 -46.34 17.79
C VAL A 315 39.46 -46.27 19.31
N ASN A 316 40.24 -45.39 19.96
CA ASN A 316 40.23 -45.12 21.40
C ASN A 316 39.18 -44.07 21.84
N LEU A 317 38.26 -43.68 20.95
CA LEU A 317 37.21 -42.67 21.19
C LEU A 317 37.72 -41.25 21.46
N GLU A 318 38.98 -41.00 21.13
CA GLU A 318 39.53 -39.65 21.05
C GLU A 318 39.17 -38.98 19.72
N LEU A 319 39.13 -37.65 19.74
CA LEU A 319 38.87 -36.86 18.56
C LEU A 319 40.13 -36.69 17.72
N SER A 320 40.00 -36.80 16.40
CA SER A 320 41.00 -36.30 15.47
C SER A 320 41.12 -34.77 15.58
N VAL A 321 42.35 -34.26 15.46
CA VAL A 321 42.63 -32.80 15.41
C VAL A 321 42.12 -32.20 14.10
N ARG A 322 42.14 -32.97 13.00
CA ARG A 322 41.67 -32.51 11.69
C ARG A 322 40.15 -32.59 11.62
N THR A 323 39.52 -31.48 11.27
CA THR A 323 38.11 -31.40 10.92
C THR A 323 37.89 -31.60 9.42
N ARG A 324 36.67 -32.01 9.06
CA ARG A 324 36.21 -32.13 7.67
C ARG A 324 34.75 -31.68 7.58
N LYS A 325 34.35 -31.25 6.40
CA LYS A 325 32.98 -30.83 6.09
C LYS A 325 32.28 -31.87 5.23
N ILE A 326 31.00 -32.11 5.50
CA ILE A 326 30.12 -32.96 4.69
C ILE A 326 28.74 -32.33 4.54
N SER A 327 28.06 -32.67 3.45
CA SER A 327 26.62 -32.46 3.36
C SER A 327 25.89 -33.33 4.36
N CYS A 328 24.86 -32.75 4.97
CA CYS A 328 23.94 -33.45 5.88
C CYS A 328 23.27 -34.68 5.24
N LYS A 329 23.15 -34.73 3.90
CA LYS A 329 22.61 -35.88 3.14
C LYS A 329 23.41 -37.18 3.35
N ASN A 330 24.67 -37.09 3.78
CA ASN A 330 25.54 -38.25 4.02
C ASN A 330 25.43 -38.82 5.44
N VAL A 331 24.50 -38.31 6.25
CA VAL A 331 24.28 -38.78 7.63
C VAL A 331 23.14 -39.79 7.65
N THR A 332 23.38 -40.96 8.23
CA THR A 332 22.37 -42.02 8.36
C THR A 332 21.73 -42.06 9.74
N HIS A 333 22.53 -41.85 10.79
CA HIS A 333 22.07 -41.91 12.17
C HIS A 333 22.78 -40.88 13.05
N VAL A 334 22.10 -40.51 14.14
CA VAL A 334 22.58 -39.59 15.17
C VAL A 334 22.48 -40.27 16.53
N LEU A 335 23.54 -40.18 17.32
CA LEU A 335 23.55 -40.49 18.74
C LEU A 335 23.82 -39.18 19.49
N LYS A 336 23.03 -38.89 20.51
CA LYS A 336 23.12 -37.61 21.22
C LYS A 336 24.38 -37.52 22.08
N GLU A 337 24.95 -36.31 22.17
CA GLU A 337 26.16 -36.07 22.99
C GLU A 337 26.00 -36.63 24.41
N LYS A 338 24.86 -36.38 25.05
CA LYS A 338 24.55 -36.89 26.40
C LYS A 338 24.67 -38.42 26.48
N GLU A 339 24.14 -39.14 25.50
CA GLU A 339 24.23 -40.60 25.45
C GLU A 339 25.68 -41.05 25.26
N PHE A 340 26.45 -40.33 24.44
CA PHE A 340 27.87 -40.62 24.25
C PHE A 340 28.70 -40.38 25.52
N LEU A 341 28.40 -39.32 26.28
CA LEU A 341 29.03 -39.04 27.57
C LEU A 341 28.64 -40.09 28.62
N GLU A 342 27.38 -40.51 28.66
CA GLU A 342 26.92 -41.61 29.52
C GLU A 342 27.70 -42.90 29.22
N PHE A 343 27.87 -43.23 27.93
CA PHE A 343 28.69 -44.37 27.53
C PHE A 343 30.14 -44.26 28.02
N LYS A 344 30.76 -43.08 27.88
CA LYS A 344 32.13 -42.84 28.36
C LYS A 344 32.27 -43.02 29.88
N ASN A 345 31.25 -42.62 30.63
CA ASN A 345 31.25 -42.75 32.09
C ASN A 345 30.99 -44.19 32.56
N TYR A 346 30.19 -44.96 31.81
CA TYR A 346 29.84 -46.34 32.18
C TYR A 346 30.87 -47.37 31.71
N SER A 347 31.60 -47.10 30.63
CA SER A 347 32.55 -48.06 30.04
C SER A 347 33.94 -47.93 30.63
N SER A 348 34.46 -49.01 31.20
CA SER A 348 35.87 -49.09 31.66
C SER A 348 36.88 -49.12 30.50
N THR A 349 36.45 -49.34 29.26
CA THR A 349 37.32 -49.47 28.08
C THR A 349 36.82 -48.64 26.91
N ALA A 350 37.55 -47.57 26.59
CA ALA A 350 37.23 -46.70 25.45
C ALA A 350 37.63 -47.36 24.12
N ARG A 351 36.72 -48.14 23.51
CA ARG A 351 36.91 -48.76 22.18
C ARG A 351 35.72 -48.55 21.25
N MET A 352 36.01 -48.19 19.99
CA MET A 352 35.03 -47.97 18.93
C MET A 352 34.09 -49.15 18.68
N SER A 353 34.59 -50.38 18.73
CA SER A 353 33.78 -51.59 18.51
C SER A 353 32.71 -51.78 19.59
N ILE A 354 33.02 -51.38 20.83
CA ILE A 354 32.08 -51.43 21.95
C ILE A 354 31.02 -50.32 21.79
N LEU A 355 31.45 -49.10 21.47
CA LEU A 355 30.55 -47.98 21.18
C LEU A 355 29.57 -48.33 20.05
N THR A 356 30.05 -48.93 18.97
CA THR A 356 29.21 -49.28 17.80
C THR A 356 28.11 -50.27 18.19
N LYS A 357 28.42 -51.29 18.99
CA LYS A 357 27.42 -52.24 19.52
C LYS A 357 26.43 -51.57 20.46
N TRP A 358 26.92 -50.70 21.34
CA TRP A 358 26.11 -49.98 22.31
C TRP A 358 25.14 -49.00 21.66
N MET A 359 25.61 -48.30 20.62
CA MET A 359 24.86 -47.34 19.82
C MET A 359 23.74 -47.99 19.00
N ALA A 360 23.84 -49.27 18.64
CA ALA A 360 22.90 -49.96 17.77
C ALA A 360 21.42 -49.87 18.21
N LYS A 361 21.15 -49.75 19.52
CA LYS A 361 19.80 -49.63 20.09
C LYS A 361 19.42 -48.19 20.50
N ARG A 362 20.33 -47.23 20.41
CA ARG A 362 20.19 -45.87 20.96
C ARG A 362 20.28 -44.78 19.90
N LYS A 363 21.00 -45.04 18.80
CA LYS A 363 21.03 -44.12 17.67
C LYS A 363 19.64 -43.94 17.07
N GLN A 364 19.35 -42.72 16.69
CA GLN A 364 18.14 -42.36 15.98
C GLN A 364 18.46 -42.31 14.49
N LYS A 365 17.56 -42.84 13.66
CA LYS A 365 17.65 -42.63 12.22
C LYS A 365 17.56 -41.12 11.94
N PHE A 366 18.49 -40.63 11.12
CA PHE A 366 18.45 -39.26 10.64
C PHE A 366 17.56 -39.21 9.39
N ILE A 367 16.64 -38.25 9.37
CA ILE A 367 15.84 -37.93 8.20
C ILE A 367 16.24 -36.51 7.82
N TRP A 368 16.75 -36.35 6.61
CA TRP A 368 17.19 -35.06 6.12
C TRP A 368 15.97 -34.15 5.89
N THR A 369 16.05 -32.94 6.45
CA THR A 369 15.10 -31.86 6.21
C THR A 369 15.86 -30.71 5.53
N PRO A 370 15.47 -30.27 4.32
CA PRO A 370 16.08 -29.11 3.69
C PRO A 370 15.69 -27.82 4.41
N PHE A 371 16.63 -26.87 4.49
CA PHE A 371 16.30 -25.49 4.85
C PHE A 371 15.78 -24.78 3.60
N THR A 372 14.58 -24.20 3.68
CA THR A 372 14.01 -23.37 2.61
C THR A 372 13.64 -22.03 3.22
N PRO A 373 14.29 -20.93 2.83
CA PRO A 373 13.95 -19.62 3.38
C PRO A 373 12.53 -19.24 2.98
N ASN A 374 11.78 -18.69 3.93
CA ASN A 374 10.41 -18.25 3.71
C ASN A 374 10.35 -16.71 3.74
N LEU A 375 10.35 -16.08 2.56
CA LEU A 375 10.27 -14.62 2.45
C LEU A 375 8.90 -14.05 2.90
N LEU A 376 7.88 -14.91 3.05
CA LEU A 376 6.56 -14.49 3.56
C LEU A 376 6.46 -14.49 5.07
N SER A 377 7.38 -15.11 5.81
CA SER A 377 7.25 -15.13 7.27
C SER A 377 7.15 -13.70 7.81
N ALA A 378 6.26 -13.50 8.78
CA ALA A 378 6.24 -12.28 9.56
C ALA A 378 7.62 -12.07 10.21
N ILE A 379 8.02 -10.81 10.36
CA ILE A 379 9.14 -10.41 11.23
C ILE A 379 8.60 -10.28 12.65
#